data_AF-A0A1Y4TJ65-F1
#
_entry.id   AF-A0A1Y4TJ65-F1
#
_cell.length_a   1.000
_cell.length_b   1.000
_cell.length_c   1.000
_cell.angle_alpha   90.00
_cell.angle_beta   90.00
_cell.angle_gamma   90.00
#
_symmetry.space_group_name_H-M   'P 1'
#
loop_
_entity.id
_entity.type
_entity.pdbx_description
1 polymer ?
#
loop_
_entity_poly.entity_id
_entity_poly.type
_entity_poly.pdbx_seq_one_letter_code
_entity_poly.pdbx_strand_id
1 'polypeptide(L)'
;MYNQGNVPAYVRVTVTKYWGEPTGEVDEYGFPLYEKRTDLDSSLVTLNPAENDGWMSARKVDDAFGGFFSGRTKSETQVFYFSAPLQPGEQTGHLLESLELATNANNDYANKGIILEAEAEGVQFVKGDNELNKAGILSAWGVNVELDENGNIVSISD
;
A
#
# COMPACT_ATOMS: atom_id res chain seq x y z
N MET A 1 -23.18 -5.06 12.04
CA MET A 1 -23.67 -5.23 10.66
C MET A 1 -22.50 -5.72 9.84
N TYR A 2 -22.65 -6.83 9.12
CA TYR A 2 -21.61 -7.36 8.24
C TYR A 2 -21.75 -6.74 6.85
N ASN A 3 -20.62 -6.32 6.27
CA ASN A 3 -20.55 -5.82 4.90
C ASN A 3 -20.75 -6.99 3.92
N GLN A 4 -21.79 -6.94 3.08
CA GLN A 4 -22.13 -7.97 2.10
C GLN A 4 -21.47 -7.75 0.72
N GLY A 5 -20.51 -6.82 0.61
CA GLY A 5 -19.83 -6.52 -0.66
C GLY A 5 -20.72 -5.82 -1.71
N ASN A 6 -21.89 -5.32 -1.30
CA ASN A 6 -22.89 -4.69 -2.18
C ASN A 6 -22.96 -3.17 -2.03
N VAL A 7 -22.02 -2.57 -1.30
CA VAL A 7 -22.03 -1.13 -1.01
C VAL A 7 -20.70 -0.54 -1.49
N PRO A 8 -20.70 0.67 -2.07
CA PRO A 8 -19.46 1.27 -2.50
C PRO A 8 -18.48 1.45 -1.34
N ALA A 9 -17.18 1.45 -1.63
CA ALA A 9 -16.16 1.53 -0.61
C ALA A 9 -14.96 2.37 -1.05
N TYR A 10 -14.40 3.12 -0.12
CA TYR A 10 -13.05 3.65 -0.25
C TYR A 10 -12.05 2.50 -0.14
N VAL A 11 -10.98 2.56 -0.93
CA VAL A 11 -9.93 1.53 -0.94
C VAL A 11 -8.57 2.13 -0.60
N ARG A 12 -7.89 1.47 0.34
CA ARG A 12 -6.48 1.66 0.65
C ARG A 12 -5.72 0.41 0.25
N VAL A 13 -4.55 0.58 -0.37
CA VAL A 13 -3.61 -0.51 -0.61
C VAL A 13 -2.29 -0.20 0.07
N THR A 14 -1.84 -1.12 0.91
CA THR A 14 -0.53 -1.09 1.55
C THR A 14 0.38 -2.07 0.81
N VAL A 15 1.43 -1.57 0.16
CA VAL A 15 2.44 -2.39 -0.51
C VAL A 15 3.69 -2.44 0.35
N THR A 16 4.04 -3.62 0.83
CA THR A 16 5.30 -3.89 1.52
C THR A 16 6.28 -4.54 0.56
N LYS A 17 7.49 -4.00 0.48
CA LYS A 17 8.58 -4.52 -0.36
C LYS A 17 9.78 -4.92 0.47
N TYR A 18 10.36 -6.07 0.15
CA TYR A 18 11.57 -6.54 0.79
C TYR A 18 12.34 -7.51 -0.09
N TRP A 19 13.58 -7.76 0.29
CA TRP A 19 14.41 -8.79 -0.33
C TRP A 19 14.19 -10.13 0.38
N GLY A 20 14.13 -11.21 -0.39
CA GLY A 20 13.94 -12.56 0.16
C GLY A 20 15.02 -13.53 -0.31
N GLU A 21 15.36 -14.46 0.58
CA GLU A 21 16.16 -15.63 0.25
C GLU A 21 15.24 -16.73 -0.28
N PRO A 22 15.50 -17.29 -1.47
CA PRO A 22 14.74 -18.46 -1.94
C PRO A 22 14.89 -19.62 -0.96
N THR A 23 13.78 -20.21 -0.52
CA THR A 23 13.82 -21.37 0.40
C THR A 23 14.10 -22.68 -0.33
N GLY A 24 13.94 -22.69 -1.66
CA GLY A 24 13.96 -23.91 -2.49
C GLY A 24 12.62 -24.64 -2.52
N GLU A 25 11.60 -24.13 -1.80
CA GLU A 25 10.24 -24.64 -1.80
C GLU A 25 9.33 -23.79 -2.71
N VAL A 26 8.16 -24.30 -3.03
CA VAL A 26 7.12 -23.61 -3.79
C VAL A 26 5.78 -23.69 -3.08
N ASP A 27 4.91 -22.71 -3.31
CA ASP A 27 3.52 -22.74 -2.83
C ASP A 27 2.64 -23.73 -3.64
N GLU A 28 1.36 -23.80 -3.28
CA GLU A 28 0.38 -24.69 -3.93
C GLU A 28 0.17 -24.40 -5.42
N TYR A 29 0.58 -23.22 -5.90
CA TYR A 29 0.50 -22.77 -7.28
C TYR A 29 1.84 -22.86 -8.02
N GLY A 30 2.89 -23.32 -7.35
CA GLY A 30 4.23 -23.48 -7.92
C GLY A 30 5.08 -22.21 -7.91
N PHE A 31 4.69 -21.16 -7.17
CA PHE A 31 5.52 -19.97 -7.00
C PHE A 31 6.57 -20.20 -5.92
N PRO A 32 7.84 -19.78 -6.13
CA PRO A 32 8.89 -19.94 -5.14
C PRO A 32 8.56 -19.25 -3.82
N LEU A 33 8.84 -19.93 -2.72
CA LEU A 33 8.76 -19.36 -1.38
C LEU A 33 10.07 -18.66 -1.03
N TYR A 34 9.94 -17.57 -0.25
CA TYR A 34 11.06 -16.74 0.15
C TYR A 34 11.03 -16.48 1.66
N GLU A 35 12.21 -16.47 2.28
CA GLU A 35 12.39 -15.99 3.66
C GLU A 35 12.84 -14.53 3.64
N LYS A 36 12.15 -13.66 4.40
CA LYS A 36 12.44 -12.22 4.44
C LYS A 36 13.85 -11.94 4.96
N ARG A 37 14.62 -11.15 4.21
CA ARG A 37 15.95 -10.65 4.59
C ARG A 37 15.86 -9.24 5.18
N THR A 38 15.91 -9.17 6.50
CA THR A 38 15.85 -7.90 7.27
C THR A 38 17.18 -7.14 7.30
N ASP A 39 18.26 -7.78 6.85
CA ASP A 39 19.60 -7.21 6.76
C ASP A 39 19.84 -6.43 5.45
N LEU A 40 19.02 -6.68 4.42
CA LEU A 40 19.15 -6.09 3.09
C LEU A 40 18.33 -4.80 2.95
N ASP A 41 18.82 -3.89 2.11
CA ASP A 41 18.22 -2.57 1.93
C ASP A 41 17.05 -2.58 0.94
N SER A 42 15.82 -2.46 1.46
CA SER A 42 14.60 -2.35 0.65
C SER A 42 14.52 -1.05 -0.17
N SER A 43 15.27 0.00 0.21
CA SER A 43 15.26 1.27 -0.52
C SER A 43 15.95 1.20 -1.88
N LEU A 44 16.69 0.12 -2.16
CA LEU A 44 17.23 -0.17 -3.50
C LEU A 44 16.14 -0.61 -4.48
N VAL A 45 14.94 -0.92 -4.01
CA VAL A 45 13.76 -1.17 -4.84
C VAL A 45 12.88 0.07 -4.79
N THR A 46 12.59 0.69 -5.92
CA THR A 46 11.65 1.81 -6.01
C THR A 46 10.37 1.34 -6.69
N LEU A 47 9.23 1.70 -6.10
CA LEU A 47 7.90 1.44 -6.67
C LEU A 47 7.36 2.76 -7.20
N ASN A 48 7.09 2.81 -8.50
CA ASN A 48 6.55 4.00 -9.13
C ASN A 48 5.04 3.81 -9.31
N PRO A 49 4.21 4.65 -8.66
CA PRO A 49 2.76 4.61 -8.88
C PRO A 49 2.41 4.88 -10.34
N ALA A 50 1.28 4.33 -10.79
CA ALA A 50 0.70 4.74 -12.06
C ALA A 50 0.22 6.21 -11.96
N GLU A 51 0.57 7.00 -12.97
CA GLU A 51 0.09 8.38 -13.05
C GLU A 51 -1.33 8.42 -13.63
N ASN A 52 -2.18 9.28 -13.07
CA ASN A 52 -3.54 9.57 -13.55
C ASN A 52 -4.57 8.43 -13.42
N ASP A 53 -4.24 7.33 -12.75
CA ASP A 53 -5.17 6.20 -12.50
C ASP A 53 -5.97 6.36 -11.20
N GLY A 54 -6.13 7.59 -10.68
CA GLY A 54 -6.95 7.90 -9.51
C GLY A 54 -6.33 7.49 -8.15
N TRP A 55 -5.13 6.94 -8.15
CA TRP A 55 -4.38 6.61 -6.94
C TRP A 55 -3.61 7.81 -6.39
N MET A 56 -3.73 8.00 -5.08
CA MET A 56 -2.98 8.98 -4.31
C MET A 56 -2.00 8.24 -3.40
N SER A 57 -0.71 8.52 -3.50
CA SER A 57 0.27 7.99 -2.54
C SER A 57 0.33 8.90 -1.32
N ALA A 58 0.08 8.35 -0.12
CA ALA A 58 0.53 9.04 1.08
C ALA A 58 2.05 8.90 1.22
N ARG A 59 2.66 9.86 1.91
CA ARG A 59 4.09 9.87 2.20
C ARG A 59 4.48 8.55 2.90
N LYS A 60 5.67 8.04 2.57
CA LYS A 60 6.36 6.88 3.17
C LYS A 60 6.07 6.79 4.68
N VAL A 61 5.43 5.71 5.13
CA VAL A 61 5.05 5.51 6.54
C VAL A 61 6.29 5.07 7.32
N ASP A 62 7.18 6.01 7.62
CA ASP A 62 8.44 5.71 8.33
C ASP A 62 8.55 6.37 9.72
N ASP A 63 7.61 7.24 10.13
CA ASP A 63 7.87 8.16 11.25
C ASP A 63 6.94 8.02 12.49
N ALA A 64 5.95 7.13 12.51
CA ALA A 64 4.96 7.10 13.61
C ALA A 64 5.30 6.24 14.85
N PHE A 65 6.33 5.37 14.79
CA PHE A 65 6.84 4.64 15.95
C PHE A 65 8.31 5.01 16.24
N GLY A 66 8.52 6.30 16.54
CA GLY A 66 9.78 6.80 17.11
C GLY A 66 10.01 6.29 18.54
N GLY A 67 10.38 5.01 18.67
CA GLY A 67 10.76 4.37 19.93
C GLY A 67 12.21 3.89 19.91
N PHE A 68 13.13 4.76 20.33
CA PHE A 68 14.47 4.47 20.88
C PHE A 68 15.51 3.65 20.07
N PHE A 69 15.20 3.13 18.88
CA PHE A 69 16.16 2.48 17.98
C PHE A 69 16.38 3.30 16.72
N SER A 70 17.13 4.41 16.84
CA SER A 70 17.58 5.19 15.68
C SER A 70 18.67 4.44 14.92
N GLY A 71 18.25 3.63 13.94
CA GLY A 71 19.13 2.97 13.00
C GLY A 71 18.42 2.65 11.69
N ARG A 72 18.44 3.61 10.74
CA ARG A 72 18.05 3.45 9.33
C ARG A 72 16.59 3.02 9.08
N THR A 73 15.61 3.90 9.23
CA THR A 73 14.27 3.66 8.65
C THR A 73 14.33 3.83 7.13
N LYS A 74 14.36 2.70 6.45
CA LYS A 74 14.29 2.53 5.00
C LYS A 74 12.86 2.08 4.71
N SER A 75 12.05 2.92 4.06
CA SER A 75 10.63 2.61 3.85
C SER A 75 10.40 1.32 3.06
N GLU A 76 10.06 0.26 3.78
CA GLU A 76 9.58 -1.00 3.22
C GLU A 76 8.12 -0.87 2.75
N THR A 77 7.36 0.08 3.29
CA THR A 77 5.92 0.16 3.09
C THR A 77 5.52 1.44 2.38
N GLN A 78 4.70 1.30 1.33
CA GLN A 78 4.09 2.41 0.61
C GLN A 78 2.58 2.24 0.62
N VAL A 79 1.87 3.31 0.98
CA VAL A 79 0.41 3.30 1.12
C VAL A 79 -0.22 4.15 0.02
N PHE A 80 -1.22 3.58 -0.63
CA PHE A 80 -1.96 4.18 -1.72
C PHE A 80 -3.44 4.21 -1.36
N TYR A 81 -4.11 5.27 -1.79
CA TYR A 81 -5.53 5.49 -1.57
C TYR A 81 -6.17 5.79 -2.91
N PHE A 82 -7.22 5.05 -3.26
CA PHE A 82 -7.96 5.34 -4.47
C PHE A 82 -8.93 6.51 -4.19
N SER A 83 -8.90 7.53 -5.03
CA SER A 83 -9.59 8.80 -4.76
C SER A 83 -11.11 8.64 -4.71
N ALA A 84 -11.70 7.85 -5.61
CA ALA A 84 -13.16 7.69 -5.69
C ALA A 84 -13.66 6.46 -4.93
N PRO A 85 -14.86 6.48 -4.32
CA PRO A 85 -15.48 5.26 -3.80
C PRO A 85 -15.77 4.27 -4.93
N LEU A 86 -15.24 3.06 -4.84
CA LEU A 86 -15.45 2.00 -5.83
C LEU A 86 -16.81 1.34 -5.67
N GLN A 87 -17.52 1.15 -6.78
CA GLN A 87 -18.76 0.38 -6.81
C GLN A 87 -18.47 -1.13 -6.70
N PRO A 88 -19.45 -1.93 -6.23
CA PRO A 88 -19.34 -3.39 -6.29
C PRO A 88 -19.03 -3.90 -7.70
N GLY A 89 -17.95 -4.68 -7.83
CA GLY A 89 -17.50 -5.24 -9.11
C GLY A 89 -16.74 -4.27 -10.01
N GLU A 90 -16.52 -3.03 -9.60
CA GLU A 90 -15.66 -2.09 -10.30
C GLU A 90 -14.18 -2.45 -10.11
N GLN A 91 -13.37 -2.18 -11.13
CA GLN A 91 -11.92 -2.35 -11.11
C GLN A 91 -11.26 -0.98 -11.21
N THR A 92 -10.17 -0.78 -10.47
CA THR A 92 -9.33 0.41 -10.60
C THR A 92 -8.43 0.30 -11.84
N GLY A 93 -7.81 1.42 -12.21
CA GLY A 93 -6.58 1.39 -13.00
C GLY A 93 -5.42 0.73 -12.27
N HIS A 94 -4.23 0.79 -12.85
CA HIS A 94 -3.04 0.18 -12.29
C HIS A 94 -2.62 0.92 -11.02
N LEU A 95 -2.18 0.17 -10.01
CA LEU A 95 -1.62 0.75 -8.79
C LEU A 95 -0.19 1.25 -9.02
N LEU A 96 0.61 0.45 -9.72
CA LEU A 96 2.03 0.67 -10.00
C LEU A 96 2.27 0.58 -11.50
N GLU A 97 3.06 1.50 -12.04
CA GLU A 97 3.52 1.48 -13.43
C GLU A 97 4.80 0.66 -13.58
N SER A 98 5.73 0.84 -12.64
CA SER A 98 7.04 0.19 -12.73
C SER A 98 7.67 -0.08 -11.37
N LEU A 99 8.60 -1.05 -11.40
CA LEU A 99 9.54 -1.33 -10.33
C LEU A 99 10.95 -1.06 -10.85
N GLU A 100 11.73 -0.30 -10.09
CA GLU A 100 13.10 0.04 -10.43
C GLU A 100 14.09 -0.49 -9.39
N LEU A 101 15.23 -0.96 -9.86
CA LEU A 101 16.35 -1.40 -9.03
C LEU A 101 17.49 -0.40 -9.11
N ALA A 102 17.97 0.02 -7.94
CA ALA A 102 19.14 0.88 -7.84
C ALA A 102 20.40 0.17 -8.35
N THR A 103 21.22 0.90 -9.09
CA THR A 103 22.42 0.35 -9.76
C THR A 103 23.60 0.09 -8.81
N ASN A 104 23.49 0.49 -7.55
CA ASN A 104 24.52 0.35 -6.52
C ASN A 104 24.31 -0.87 -5.61
N ALA A 105 23.42 -1.80 -5.97
CA ALA A 105 23.32 -3.09 -5.30
C ALA A 105 24.67 -3.85 -5.40
N ASN A 106 25.14 -4.39 -4.28
CA ASN A 106 26.37 -5.18 -4.21
C ASN A 106 26.07 -6.69 -4.37
N ASN A 107 27.09 -7.54 -4.20
CA ASN A 107 26.93 -8.99 -4.31
C ASN A 107 26.04 -9.63 -3.22
N ASP A 108 25.73 -8.94 -2.12
CA ASP A 108 24.86 -9.48 -1.07
C ASP A 108 23.41 -9.69 -1.57
N TYR A 109 23.03 -8.97 -2.64
CA TYR A 109 21.74 -9.08 -3.32
C TYR A 109 21.71 -10.16 -4.40
N ALA A 110 22.84 -10.82 -4.68
CA ALA A 110 22.90 -11.87 -5.69
C ALA A 110 21.98 -13.04 -5.32
N ASN A 111 21.23 -13.51 -6.32
CA ASN A 111 20.26 -14.61 -6.21
C ASN A 111 19.11 -14.36 -5.19
N LYS A 112 18.90 -13.11 -4.76
CA LYS A 112 17.76 -12.73 -3.93
C LYS A 112 16.54 -12.43 -4.79
N GLY A 113 15.37 -12.73 -4.26
CA GLY A 113 14.10 -12.29 -4.82
C GLY A 113 13.70 -10.93 -4.28
N ILE A 114 12.89 -10.20 -5.05
CA ILE A 114 12.15 -9.04 -4.56
C ILE A 114 10.72 -9.49 -4.34
N ILE A 115 10.21 -9.27 -3.14
CA ILE A 115 8.85 -9.66 -2.78
C ILE A 115 8.05 -8.37 -2.60
N LEU A 116 6.86 -8.36 -3.19
CA LEU A 116 5.85 -7.34 -3.00
C LEU A 116 4.62 -7.99 -2.37
N GLU A 117 4.26 -7.54 -1.18
CA GLU A 117 3.03 -7.93 -0.51
C GLU A 117 2.06 -6.75 -0.57
N ALA A 118 0.90 -6.95 -1.19
CA ALA A 118 -0.14 -5.94 -1.29
C ALA A 118 -1.33 -6.35 -0.42
N GLU A 119 -1.68 -5.51 0.55
CA GLU A 119 -2.87 -5.65 1.38
C GLU A 119 -3.88 -4.57 0.99
N ALA A 120 -5.08 -4.97 0.60
CA ALA A 120 -6.16 -4.07 0.22
C ALA A 120 -7.25 -4.04 1.31
N GLU A 121 -7.60 -2.84 1.76
CA GLU A 121 -8.58 -2.61 2.81
C GLU A 121 -9.68 -1.68 2.32
N GLY A 122 -10.92 -1.98 2.69
CA GLY A 122 -12.11 -1.22 2.29
C GLY A 122 -12.82 -0.54 3.45
N VAL A 123 -13.24 0.71 3.26
CA VAL A 123 -14.16 1.42 4.17
C VAL A 123 -15.45 1.73 3.43
N GLN A 124 -16.59 1.35 4.00
CA GLN A 124 -17.89 1.56 3.37
C GLN A 124 -18.17 3.05 3.14
N PHE A 125 -18.65 3.39 1.95
CA PHE A 125 -19.10 4.74 1.58
C PHE A 125 -20.60 4.93 1.82
N VAL A 126 -20.95 6.07 2.39
CA VAL A 126 -22.34 6.53 2.59
C VAL A 126 -22.56 7.79 1.76
N LYS A 127 -23.42 7.69 0.75
CA LYS A 127 -23.71 8.80 -0.17
C LYS A 127 -24.39 9.96 0.58
N GLY A 128 -23.84 11.17 0.41
CA GLY A 128 -24.39 12.40 0.97
C GLY A 128 -24.01 12.67 2.42
N ASP A 129 -23.15 11.85 3.02
CA ASP A 129 -22.69 12.01 4.40
C ASP A 129 -21.15 12.00 4.49
N ASN A 130 -20.53 13.10 4.10
CA ASN A 130 -19.07 13.23 4.12
C ASN A 130 -18.48 13.16 5.53
N GLU A 131 -19.20 13.62 6.56
CA GLU A 131 -18.73 13.55 7.94
C GLU A 131 -18.66 12.11 8.45
N LEU A 132 -19.68 11.31 8.16
CA LEU A 132 -19.66 9.88 8.48
C LEU A 132 -18.57 9.14 7.71
N ASN A 133 -18.36 9.48 6.44
CA ASN A 133 -17.29 8.91 5.62
C ASN A 133 -15.89 9.24 6.18
N LYS A 134 -15.64 10.51 6.53
CA LYS A 134 -14.38 10.95 7.15
C LYS A 134 -14.14 10.22 8.48
N ALA A 135 -15.17 10.10 9.32
CA ALA A 135 -15.06 9.37 10.59
C ALA A 135 -14.77 7.87 10.39
N GLY A 136 -15.40 7.25 9.39
CA GLY A 136 -15.14 5.86 9.01
C GLY A 136 -13.69 5.64 8.55
N ILE A 137 -13.18 6.52 7.68
CA ILE A 137 -11.80 6.49 7.21
C ILE A 137 -10.82 6.70 8.37
N LEU A 138 -11.03 7.72 9.21
CA LEU A 138 -10.18 7.99 10.37
C LEU A 138 -10.14 6.79 11.33
N SER A 139 -11.31 6.19 11.60
CA SER A 139 -11.42 5.04 12.49
C SER A 139 -10.73 3.79 11.94
N ALA A 140 -10.83 3.53 10.63
CA ALA A 140 -10.29 2.31 10.03
C ALA A 140 -8.81 2.44 9.68
N TRP A 141 -8.41 3.61 9.16
CA TRP A 141 -7.10 3.81 8.56
C TRP A 141 -6.17 4.70 9.38
N GLY A 142 -6.70 5.41 10.39
CA GLY A 142 -5.93 6.30 11.25
C GLY A 142 -5.51 7.60 10.59
N VAL A 143 -6.10 7.96 9.44
CA VAL A 143 -5.76 9.16 8.67
C VAL A 143 -6.94 10.11 8.54
N ASN A 144 -6.65 11.40 8.51
CA ASN A 144 -7.62 12.43 8.17
C ASN A 144 -7.66 12.61 6.64
N VAL A 145 -8.85 12.85 6.10
CA VAL A 145 -9.04 13.09 4.67
C VAL A 145 -9.94 14.29 4.44
N GLU A 146 -9.68 15.00 3.34
CA GLU A 146 -10.65 15.94 2.78
C GLU A 146 -11.39 15.28 1.63
N LEU A 147 -12.71 15.51 1.60
CA LEU A 147 -13.61 14.96 0.60
C LEU A 147 -14.27 16.10 -0.19
N ASP A 148 -14.40 15.93 -1.50
CA ASP A 148 -15.20 16.83 -2.34
C ASP A 148 -16.72 16.58 -2.16
N GLU A 149 -17.55 17.34 -2.87
CA GLU A 149 -19.01 17.22 -2.83
C GLU A 149 -19.54 15.86 -3.30
N ASN A 150 -18.76 15.11 -4.08
CA ASN A 150 -19.10 13.76 -4.55
C ASN A 150 -18.62 12.66 -3.61
N GLY A 151 -17.84 13.01 -2.58
CA GLY A 151 -17.22 12.08 -1.66
C GLY A 151 -15.89 11.52 -2.16
N ASN A 152 -15.23 12.15 -3.15
CA ASN A 152 -13.89 11.74 -3.55
C ASN A 152 -12.85 12.31 -2.58
N ILE A 153 -11.83 11.52 -2.27
CA ILE A 153 -10.67 11.96 -1.50
C ILE A 153 -9.87 12.94 -2.36
N VAL A 154 -9.68 14.16 -1.85
CA VAL A 154 -8.88 15.22 -2.51
C VAL A 154 -7.57 15.51 -1.76
N SER A 155 -7.48 15.16 -0.48
CA SER A 155 -6.22 15.19 0.28
C SER A 155 -6.25 14.25 1.46
N ILE A 156 -5.05 13.84 1.91
CA ILE A 156 -4.82 12.94 3.03
C ILE A 156 -3.78 13.58 3.95
N SER A 157 -4.01 13.51 5.25
CA SER A 157 -3.09 14.01 6.28
C SER A 157 -3.12 13.14 7.52
N ASP A 158 -1.96 12.99 8.14
CA ASP A 158 -1.78 12.25 9.40
C ASP A 158 -2.04 13.15 10.61
#